data_AF-A0A0V0HJV2-F1
#
_entry.id   AF-A0A0V0HJV2-F1
#
_cell.length_a   1.000
_cell.length_b   1.000
_cell.length_c   1.000
_cell.angle_alpha   90.00
_cell.angle_beta   90.00
_cell.angle_gamma   90.00
#
_symmetry.space_group_name_H-M   'P 1'
#
loop_
_entity.id
_entity.type
_entity.pdbx_description
1 polymer ?
#
loop_
_entity_poly.entity_id
_entity_poly.type
_entity_poly.pdbx_seq_one_letter_code
_entity_poly.pdbx_strand_id
1 'polypeptide(L)'
;MRLFVREEALLSRADAKVKELQKSIDLLKAESAKLENQAIQAEGEMIRGRTKLRQAGKQIRSVIQSAYKIERQATGLQDVLKEFPRREVSLFRSQVSNLASEAKKERNVLTKEVTKISNYGISI
;
A
#
# COMPACT_ATOMS: atom_id res chain seq x y z
N MET A 1 11.36 73.52 9.76
CA MET A 1 11.55 72.39 10.70
C MET A 1 10.37 71.40 10.77
N ARG A 2 9.08 71.80 10.77
CA ARG A 2 7.95 70.83 10.90
C ARG A 2 7.79 69.82 9.75
N LEU A 3 8.23 70.14 8.52
CA LEU A 3 8.15 69.23 7.37
C LEU A 3 9.15 68.08 7.48
N PHE A 4 10.39 68.37 7.88
CA PHE A 4 11.47 67.39 8.07
C PHE A 4 11.11 66.31 9.11
N VAL A 5 10.55 66.72 10.25
CA VAL A 5 10.10 65.81 11.32
C VAL A 5 8.98 64.86 10.85
N ARG A 6 8.15 65.30 9.89
CA ARG A 6 7.05 64.49 9.35
C ARG A 6 7.54 63.44 8.35
N GLU A 7 8.57 63.78 7.59
CA GLU A 7 9.22 62.91 6.61
C GLU A 7 10.05 61.82 7.30
N GLU A 8 10.82 62.18 8.33
CA GLU A 8 11.53 61.23 9.20
C GLU A 8 10.57 60.24 9.89
N ALA A 9 9.41 60.70 10.36
CA ALA A 9 8.40 59.85 10.97
C ALA A 9 7.80 58.84 9.96
N LEU A 10 7.63 59.23 8.69
CA LEU A 10 7.16 58.33 7.63
C LEU A 10 8.22 57.29 7.28
N LEU A 11 9.49 57.70 7.17
CA LEU A 11 10.62 56.81 6.91
C LEU A 11 10.79 55.78 8.04
N SER A 12 10.71 56.21 9.31
CA SER A 12 10.79 55.33 10.47
C SER A 12 9.67 54.26 10.46
N ARG A 13 8.44 54.64 10.09
CA ARG A 13 7.33 53.69 9.93
C ARG A 13 7.54 52.72 8.77
N ALA A 14 8.07 53.20 7.65
CA ALA A 14 8.39 52.35 6.51
C ALA A 14 9.47 51.32 6.88
N ASP A 15 10.54 51.73 7.57
CA ASP A 15 11.61 50.84 8.05
C ASP A 15 11.08 49.79 9.03
N ALA A 16 10.23 50.19 9.99
CA ALA A 16 9.58 49.25 10.91
C ALA A 16 8.75 48.20 10.16
N LYS A 17 7.98 48.63 9.14
CA LYS A 17 7.15 47.73 8.34
C LYS A 17 7.98 46.79 7.45
N VAL A 18 9.09 47.27 6.87
CA VAL A 18 10.03 46.43 6.13
C VAL A 18 10.65 45.36 7.04
N LYS A 19 11.06 45.73 8.25
CA LYS A 19 11.61 44.79 9.25
C LYS A 19 10.58 43.74 9.68
N GLU A 20 9.32 44.13 9.84
CA GLU A 20 8.23 43.20 10.14
C GLU A 20 8.02 42.21 8.99
N LEU A 21 7.92 42.71 7.76
CA LEU A 21 7.76 41.87 6.57
C LEU A 21 8.96 40.92 6.38
N GLN A 22 10.18 41.37 6.65
CA GLN A 22 11.37 40.52 6.59
C GLN A 22 11.27 39.35 7.58
N LYS A 23 10.86 39.61 8.82
CA LYS A 23 10.63 38.55 9.82
C LYS A 23 9.57 37.57 9.37
N SER A 24 8.46 38.06 8.80
CA SER A 24 7.41 37.19 8.25
C SER A 24 7.92 36.30 7.12
N ILE A 25 8.78 36.82 6.24
CA ILE A 25 9.42 36.03 5.17
C ILE A 25 10.36 34.98 5.73
N ASP A 26 11.15 35.30 6.75
CA ASP A 26 12.09 34.35 7.35
C ASP A 26 11.36 33.19 8.04
N LEU A 27 10.24 33.49 8.73
CA LEU A 27 9.35 32.47 9.28
C LEU A 27 8.73 31.60 8.20
N LEU A 28 8.26 32.22 7.10
CA LEU A 28 7.69 31.50 5.96
C LEU A 28 8.71 30.54 5.35
N LYS A 29 9.96 30.99 5.15
CA LYS A 29 11.05 30.16 4.60
C LYS A 29 11.39 28.98 5.50
N ALA A 30 11.39 29.18 6.81
CA ALA A 30 11.65 28.10 7.76
C ALA A 30 10.53 27.05 7.73
N GLU A 31 9.27 27.49 7.71
CA GLU A 31 8.14 26.57 7.62
C GLU A 31 8.08 25.87 6.25
N SER A 32 8.36 26.57 5.15
CA SER A 32 8.38 25.96 3.82
C SER A 32 9.45 24.88 3.71
N ALA A 33 10.66 25.13 4.21
CA ALA A 33 11.74 24.15 4.19
C ALA A 33 11.39 22.92 5.05
N LYS A 34 10.72 23.11 6.18
CA LYS A 34 10.26 22.01 7.03
C LYS A 34 9.19 21.17 6.32
N LEU A 35 8.19 21.80 5.71
CA LEU A 35 7.12 21.11 4.98
C LEU A 35 7.66 20.36 3.77
N GLU A 36 8.60 20.95 3.03
CA GLU A 36 9.26 20.31 1.89
C GLU A 36 10.01 19.04 2.31
N ASN A 37 10.78 19.11 3.39
CA ASN A 37 11.48 17.94 3.93
C ASN A 37 10.49 16.84 4.38
N GLN A 38 9.36 17.21 4.99
CA GLN A 38 8.32 16.26 5.37
C GLN A 38 7.69 15.59 4.14
N ALA A 39 7.41 16.37 3.08
CA ALA A 39 6.86 15.84 1.84
C ALA A 39 7.80 14.83 1.17
N ILE A 40 9.10 15.14 1.08
CA ILE A 40 10.11 14.25 0.50
C ILE A 40 10.22 12.94 1.29
N GLN A 41 10.19 13.02 2.63
CA GLN A 41 10.23 11.83 3.48
C GLN A 41 8.99 10.95 3.28
N ALA A 42 7.80 11.55 3.31
CA ALA A 42 6.53 10.86 3.10
C ALA A 42 6.45 10.21 1.71
N GLU A 43 6.91 10.90 0.67
CA GLU A 43 7.00 10.34 -0.68
C GLU A 43 7.92 9.11 -0.73
N GLY A 44 9.11 9.21 -0.11
CA GLY A 44 10.04 8.08 -0.03
C GLY A 44 9.45 6.87 0.69
N GLU A 45 8.75 7.08 1.79
CA GLU A 45 8.03 6.01 2.50
C GLU A 45 6.91 5.39 1.67
N MET A 46 6.14 6.22 0.96
CA MET A 46 5.07 5.75 0.09
C MET A 46 5.61 4.89 -1.06
N ILE A 47 6.71 5.31 -1.71
CA ILE A 47 7.36 4.54 -2.78
C ILE A 47 7.87 3.18 -2.26
N ARG A 48 8.51 3.18 -1.09
CA ARG A 48 8.99 1.94 -0.45
C ARG A 48 7.83 1.02 -0.08
N GLY A 49 6.77 1.57 0.51
CA GLY A 49 5.55 0.85 0.86
C GLY A 49 4.89 0.22 -0.38
N ARG A 50 4.74 1.00 -1.45
CA ARG A 50 4.22 0.53 -2.75
C ARG A 50 5.02 -0.64 -3.30
N THR A 51 6.35 -0.56 -3.23
CA THR A 51 7.24 -1.61 -3.72
C THR A 51 7.11 -2.89 -2.91
N LYS A 52 7.06 -2.78 -1.57
CA LYS A 52 6.85 -3.93 -0.67
C LYS A 52 5.50 -4.60 -0.93
N LEU A 53 4.42 -3.83 -1.05
CA LEU A 53 3.08 -4.34 -1.36
C LEU A 53 3.07 -5.07 -2.71
N ARG A 54 3.72 -4.51 -3.74
CA ARG A 54 3.83 -5.17 -5.05
C ARG A 54 4.57 -6.51 -4.96
N GLN A 55 5.69 -6.55 -4.23
CA GLN A 55 6.46 -7.78 -4.05
C GLN A 55 5.66 -8.85 -3.30
N ALA A 56 5.01 -8.47 -2.19
CA ALA A 56 4.13 -9.36 -1.44
C ALA A 56 2.97 -9.86 -2.32
N GLY A 57 2.36 -8.99 -3.11
CA GLY A 57 1.32 -9.36 -4.08
C GLY A 57 1.80 -10.42 -5.08
N LYS A 58 3.03 -10.29 -5.61
CA LYS A 58 3.61 -11.31 -6.52
C LYS A 58 3.82 -12.65 -5.82
N GLN A 59 4.29 -12.64 -4.58
CA GLN A 59 4.47 -13.84 -3.78
C GLN A 59 3.12 -14.52 -3.51
N ILE A 60 2.10 -13.75 -3.11
CA ILE A 60 0.75 -14.29 -2.89
C ILE A 60 0.19 -14.87 -4.20
N ARG A 61 0.40 -14.22 -5.35
CA ARG A 61 -0.03 -14.74 -6.66
C ARG A 61 0.63 -16.09 -6.99
N SER A 62 1.90 -16.28 -6.63
CA SER A 62 2.58 -17.57 -6.77
C SER A 62 1.93 -18.64 -5.88
N VAL A 63 1.62 -18.32 -4.62
CA VAL A 63 0.94 -19.25 -3.70
C VAL A 63 -0.47 -19.59 -4.19
N ILE A 64 -1.22 -18.63 -4.72
CA ILE A 64 -2.53 -18.85 -5.35
C ILE A 64 -2.42 -19.88 -6.49
N GLN A 65 -1.39 -19.77 -7.34
CA GLN A 65 -1.15 -20.73 -8.42
C GLN A 65 -0.82 -22.12 -7.90
N SER A 66 -0.02 -22.22 -6.83
CA SER A 66 0.29 -23.49 -6.18
C SER A 66 -0.97 -24.13 -5.56
N ALA A 67 -1.78 -23.36 -4.83
CA ALA A 67 -3.06 -23.82 -4.29
C ALA A 67 -4.02 -24.27 -5.39
N TYR A 68 -4.08 -23.53 -6.51
CA TYR A 68 -4.86 -23.92 -7.69
C TYR A 68 -4.40 -25.27 -8.27
N LYS A 69 -3.09 -25.51 -8.39
CA LYS A 69 -2.55 -26.80 -8.85
C LYS A 69 -2.93 -27.94 -7.92
N ILE A 70 -2.82 -27.75 -6.61
CA ILE A 70 -3.22 -28.74 -5.59
C ILE A 70 -4.71 -29.07 -5.72
N GLU A 71 -5.58 -28.05 -5.82
CA GLU A 71 -7.02 -28.25 -6.02
C GLU A 71 -7.32 -29.06 -7.29
N ARG A 72 -6.61 -28.78 -8.40
CA ARG A 72 -6.76 -29.53 -9.65
C ARG A 72 -6.29 -30.98 -9.53
N GLN A 73 -5.16 -31.22 -8.87
CA GLN A 73 -4.65 -32.57 -8.64
C GLN A 73 -5.57 -33.38 -7.73
N ALA A 74 -6.08 -32.78 -6.65
CA ALA A 74 -7.04 -33.41 -5.76
C ALA A 74 -8.34 -33.74 -6.50
N THR A 75 -8.83 -32.83 -7.35
CA THR A 75 -10.02 -33.10 -8.18
C THR A 75 -9.79 -34.24 -9.16
N GLY A 76 -8.64 -34.26 -9.86
CA GLY A 76 -8.29 -35.36 -10.75
C GLY A 76 -8.18 -36.71 -10.03
N LEU A 77 -7.62 -36.73 -8.82
CA LEU A 77 -7.57 -37.92 -7.99
C LEU A 77 -8.97 -38.36 -7.53
N GLN A 78 -9.87 -37.44 -7.22
CA GLN A 78 -11.27 -37.78 -6.93
C GLN A 78 -11.93 -38.47 -8.12
N ASP A 79 -11.65 -38.03 -9.35
CA ASP A 79 -12.22 -38.62 -10.55
C ASP A 79 -11.72 -40.06 -10.74
N VAL A 80 -10.42 -40.31 -10.56
CA VAL A 80 -9.86 -41.69 -10.56
C VAL A 80 -10.48 -42.54 -9.46
N LEU A 81 -10.60 -42.01 -8.23
CA LEU A 81 -11.19 -42.76 -7.11
C LEU A 81 -12.67 -43.11 -7.33
N LYS A 82 -13.39 -42.43 -8.24
CA LYS A 82 -14.79 -42.77 -8.57
C LYS A 82 -14.90 -44.12 -9.30
N GLU A 83 -13.86 -44.54 -10.01
CA GLU A 83 -13.83 -45.79 -10.79
C GLU A 83 -13.72 -47.05 -9.90
N PHE A 84 -13.27 -46.90 -8.65
CA PHE A 84 -13.10 -48.00 -7.71
C PHE A 84 -14.35 -48.29 -6.85
N PRO A 85 -14.51 -49.54 -6.35
CA PRO A 85 -15.58 -49.91 -5.42
C PRO A 85 -15.56 -49.08 -4.13
N ARG A 86 -16.74 -48.57 -3.71
CA ARG A 86 -16.87 -47.62 -2.59
C ARG A 86 -16.19 -48.06 -1.28
N ARG A 87 -16.22 -49.35 -0.94
CA ARG A 87 -15.71 -49.87 0.35
C ARG A 87 -14.23 -49.61 0.55
N GLU A 88 -13.43 -49.73 -0.51
CA GLU A 88 -11.96 -49.63 -0.44
C GLU A 88 -11.48 -48.18 -0.48
N VAL A 89 -12.22 -47.29 -1.16
CA VAL A 89 -11.77 -45.92 -1.43
C VAL A 89 -12.51 -44.84 -0.63
N SER A 90 -13.49 -45.19 0.22
CA SER A 90 -14.29 -44.22 0.97
C SER A 90 -13.44 -43.23 1.78
N LEU A 91 -12.43 -43.75 2.50
CA LEU A 91 -11.50 -42.94 3.29
C LEU A 91 -10.66 -41.99 2.41
N PHE A 92 -10.14 -42.48 1.29
CA PHE A 92 -9.39 -41.64 0.36
C PHE A 92 -10.29 -40.57 -0.27
N ARG A 93 -11.53 -40.89 -0.64
CA ARG A 93 -12.48 -39.93 -1.20
C ARG A 93 -12.76 -38.77 -0.23
N SER A 94 -12.93 -39.05 1.06
CA SER A 94 -13.16 -38.00 2.07
C SER A 94 -11.91 -37.15 2.28
N GLN A 95 -10.73 -37.76 2.40
CA GLN A 95 -9.46 -37.05 2.56
C GLN A 95 -9.17 -36.12 1.38
N VAL A 96 -9.30 -36.61 0.14
CA VAL A 96 -9.05 -35.82 -1.06
C VAL A 96 -10.09 -34.70 -1.21
N SER A 97 -11.36 -34.96 -0.85
CA SER A 97 -12.40 -33.92 -0.83
C SER A 97 -12.08 -32.81 0.15
N ASN A 98 -11.62 -33.16 1.35
CA ASN A 98 -11.25 -32.18 2.36
C ASN A 98 -10.06 -31.34 1.88
N LEU A 99 -9.01 -31.99 1.35
CA LEU A 99 -7.83 -31.31 0.81
C LEU A 99 -8.17 -30.33 -0.33
N ALA A 100 -9.02 -30.75 -1.27
CA ALA A 100 -9.48 -29.87 -2.35
C ALA A 100 -10.24 -28.66 -1.80
N SER A 101 -11.09 -28.88 -0.78
CA SER A 101 -11.87 -27.81 -0.16
C SER A 101 -10.99 -26.81 0.61
N GLU A 102 -9.95 -27.28 1.30
CA GLU A 102 -8.99 -26.46 2.03
C GLU A 102 -8.14 -25.62 1.08
N ALA A 103 -7.58 -26.25 0.02
CA ALA A 103 -6.83 -25.54 -1.01
C ALA A 103 -7.67 -24.43 -1.67
N LYS A 104 -8.96 -24.71 -1.95
CA LYS A 104 -9.89 -23.72 -2.49
C LYS A 104 -10.16 -22.57 -1.53
N LYS A 105 -10.36 -22.85 -0.24
CA LYS A 105 -10.57 -21.83 0.80
C LYS A 105 -9.36 -20.91 0.89
N GLU A 106 -8.16 -21.48 1.00
CA GLU A 106 -6.92 -20.72 1.10
C GLU A 106 -6.70 -19.86 -0.14
N ARG A 107 -6.88 -20.43 -1.34
CA ARG A 107 -6.81 -19.69 -2.60
C ARG A 107 -7.75 -18.48 -2.61
N ASN A 108 -8.98 -18.64 -2.15
CA ASN A 108 -9.97 -17.57 -2.13
C ASN A 108 -9.61 -16.45 -1.13
N VAL A 109 -9.05 -16.80 0.03
CA VAL A 109 -8.54 -15.82 1.00
C VAL A 109 -7.41 -15.01 0.38
N LEU A 110 -6.39 -15.70 -0.15
CA LEU A 110 -5.23 -15.06 -0.78
C LEU A 110 -5.62 -14.19 -1.98
N THR A 111 -6.59 -14.63 -2.77
CA THR A 111 -7.12 -13.85 -3.91
C THR A 111 -7.73 -12.53 -3.44
N LYS A 112 -8.47 -12.53 -2.34
CA LYS A 112 -9.03 -11.28 -1.76
C LYS A 112 -7.93 -10.32 -1.33
N GLU A 113 -6.85 -10.83 -0.70
CA GLU A 113 -5.73 -10.00 -0.29
C GLU A 113 -4.98 -9.38 -1.48
N VAL A 114 -4.75 -10.15 -2.55
CA VAL A 114 -4.16 -9.65 -3.81
C VAL A 114 -5.05 -8.58 -4.45
N THR A 115 -6.37 -8.77 -4.46
CA THR A 115 -7.32 -7.78 -4.97
C THR A 115 -7.27 -6.48 -4.17
N LYS A 116 -7.16 -6.55 -2.84
CA LYS A 116 -6.99 -5.33 -2.00
C LYS A 116 -5.75 -4.54 -2.41
N ILE A 117 -4.61 -5.22 -2.64
CA ILE A 117 -3.39 -4.57 -3.10
C ILE A 117 -3.59 -3.91 -4.47
N SER A 118 -4.27 -4.60 -5.40
CA SER A 118 -4.58 -4.05 -6.72
C SER A 118 -5.50 -2.82 -6.66
N ASN A 119 -6.44 -2.79 -5.70
CA ASN A 119 -7.36 -1.66 -5.51
C ASN A 119 -6.65 -0.38 -5.04
N TYR A 120 -5.43 -0.48 -4.49
CA TYR A 120 -4.57 0.68 -4.21
C TYR A 120 -3.87 1.22 -5.48
N GLY A 121 -4.24 0.76 -6.68
CA GLY A 121 -3.59 1.14 -7.94
C GLY A 121 -2.23 0.47 -8.14
N ILE A 122 -1.92 -0.57 -7.37
CA ILE A 122 -0.64 -1.28 -7.46
C ILE A 122 -0.78 -2.49 -8.37
N SER A 123 -0.21 -2.42 -9.57
CA SER A 123 -0.20 -3.56 -10.50
C SER A 123 0.76 -4.66 -10.02
N ILE A 124 0.21 -5.86 -9.85
CA ILE A 124 0.93 -7.07 -9.38
C ILE A 124 1.46 -7.90 -10.54
#